data_AF-A0A4Q3AEH0-F1
#
_entry.id   AF-A0A4Q3AEH0-F1
#
_cell.length_a   1.000
_cell.length_b   1.000
_cell.length_c   1.000
_cell.angle_alpha   90.00
_cell.angle_beta   90.00
_cell.angle_gamma   90.00
#
_symmetry.space_group_name_H-M   'P 1'
#
loop_
_entity.id
_entity.type
_entity.pdbx_description
1 polymer ?
#
loop_
_entity_poly.entity_id
_entity_poly.type
_entity_poly.pdbx_seq_one_letter_code
_entity_poly.pdbx_strand_id
1 'polypeptide(L)'
;MEAWRLEYFGNIDATGKRGNDADYDGDGVANIIEYVTGTNPAVANAAENNASQLSLIGPASSASPLKFRVTLDSAAMNNPKVKITLQLTTGLVSWLSLTSRTGVSWSGLQPDFAISQGDSTACIFTTTYTPQNTKKCFVRMKVEEVP
;
A
#
# COMPACT_ATOMS: atom_id res chain seq x y z
N MET A 1 5.66 -14.32 -1.72
CA MET A 1 5.15 -13.97 -3.07
C MET A 1 5.06 -15.17 -3.99
N GLU A 2 6.07 -16.04 -4.06
CA GLU A 2 6.06 -17.25 -4.93
C GLU A 2 4.84 -18.16 -4.69
N ALA A 3 4.49 -18.45 -3.43
CA ALA A 3 3.29 -19.25 -3.10
C ALA A 3 1.99 -18.61 -3.59
N TRP A 4 1.83 -17.30 -3.40
CA TRP A 4 0.66 -16.53 -3.87
C TRP A 4 0.57 -16.56 -5.41
N ARG A 5 1.70 -16.40 -6.11
CA ARG A 5 1.73 -16.53 -7.58
C ARG A 5 1.34 -17.94 -8.03
N LEU A 6 1.83 -18.96 -7.34
CA LEU A 6 1.47 -20.34 -7.65
C LEU A 6 -0.03 -20.61 -7.43
N GLU A 7 -0.61 -20.05 -6.37
CA GLU A 7 -2.03 -20.16 -6.06
C GLU A 7 -2.92 -19.52 -7.13
N TYR A 8 -2.66 -18.26 -7.48
CA TYR A 8 -3.54 -17.53 -8.39
C TYR A 8 -3.22 -17.72 -9.87
N PHE A 9 -1.96 -17.97 -10.20
CA PHE A 9 -1.51 -18.06 -11.59
C PHE A 9 -1.08 -19.47 -12.01
N GLY A 10 -1.00 -20.43 -11.07
CA GLY A 10 -0.45 -21.77 -11.35
C GLY A 10 1.03 -21.75 -11.74
N ASN A 11 1.72 -20.63 -11.54
CA ASN A 11 3.07 -20.40 -12.03
C ASN A 11 3.78 -19.33 -11.17
N ILE A 12 5.05 -19.55 -10.84
CA ILE A 12 5.83 -18.65 -9.97
C ILE A 12 6.50 -17.49 -10.71
N ASP A 13 6.56 -17.54 -12.04
CA ASP A 13 7.25 -16.55 -12.87
C ASP A 13 6.43 -15.27 -12.97
N ALA A 14 7.07 -14.15 -12.61
CA ALA A 14 6.51 -12.81 -12.69
C ALA A 14 6.63 -12.21 -14.10
N THR A 15 6.11 -12.92 -15.12
CA THR A 15 6.26 -12.53 -16.54
C THR A 15 4.92 -12.38 -17.24
N GLY A 16 4.89 -11.56 -18.31
CA GLY A 16 3.68 -11.30 -19.07
C GLY A 16 2.56 -10.74 -18.18
N LYS A 17 1.35 -11.31 -18.29
CA LYS A 17 0.19 -10.94 -17.47
C LYS A 17 0.34 -11.22 -15.97
N ARG A 18 1.32 -12.03 -15.56
CA ARG A 18 1.64 -12.36 -14.16
C ARG A 18 2.70 -11.44 -13.57
N GLY A 19 3.22 -10.51 -14.37
CA GLY A 19 4.19 -9.52 -13.90
C GLY A 19 3.63 -8.63 -12.80
N ASN A 20 4.50 -8.10 -11.96
CA ASN A 20 4.10 -7.28 -10.81
C ASN A 20 3.25 -6.07 -11.19
N ASP A 21 3.65 -5.36 -12.25
CA ASP A 21 2.96 -4.18 -12.77
C ASP A 21 1.89 -4.53 -13.83
N ALA A 22 1.70 -5.83 -14.10
CA ALA A 22 0.64 -6.29 -14.97
C ALA A 22 -0.67 -6.44 -14.19
N ASP A 23 -1.76 -6.51 -14.95
CA ASP A 23 -3.12 -6.70 -14.48
C ASP A 23 -3.62 -8.01 -15.10
N TYR A 24 -3.67 -9.07 -14.30
CA TYR A 24 -3.88 -10.43 -14.82
C TYR A 24 -5.31 -10.63 -15.32
N ASP A 25 -6.29 -10.06 -14.62
CA ASP A 25 -7.72 -10.24 -14.89
C ASP A 25 -8.39 -9.04 -15.59
N GLY A 26 -7.72 -7.89 -15.66
CA GLY A 26 -8.13 -6.73 -16.44
C GLY A 26 -9.03 -5.75 -15.68
N ASP A 27 -9.00 -5.73 -14.35
CA ASP A 27 -9.84 -4.83 -13.54
C ASP A 27 -9.21 -3.45 -13.26
N GLY A 28 -7.96 -3.25 -13.69
CA GLY A 28 -7.20 -2.01 -13.51
C GLY A 28 -6.36 -1.97 -12.23
N VAL A 29 -6.28 -3.05 -11.44
CA VAL A 29 -5.38 -3.19 -10.30
C VAL A 29 -4.17 -4.03 -10.71
N ALA A 30 -2.98 -3.58 -10.33
CA ALA A 30 -1.76 -4.33 -10.63
C ALA A 30 -1.59 -5.50 -9.65
N ASN A 31 -1.10 -6.65 -10.14
CA ASN A 31 -0.90 -7.88 -9.37
C ASN A 31 -0.10 -7.65 -8.07
N ILE A 32 0.91 -6.76 -8.07
CA ILE A 32 1.71 -6.47 -6.87
C ILE A 32 0.94 -5.67 -5.82
N ILE A 33 0.00 -4.82 -6.26
CA ILE A 33 -0.92 -4.15 -5.35
C ILE A 33 -1.80 -5.23 -4.74
N GLU A 34 -2.44 -6.05 -5.55
CA GLU A 34 -3.33 -7.12 -5.07
C GLU A 34 -2.65 -8.06 -4.07
N TYR A 35 -1.39 -8.38 -4.30
CA TYR A 35 -0.59 -9.16 -3.36
C TYR A 35 -0.44 -8.48 -1.99
N VAL A 36 -0.09 -7.18 -1.95
CA VAL A 36 0.06 -6.48 -0.66
C VAL A 36 -1.26 -6.09 -0.02
N THR A 37 -2.33 -6.09 -0.81
CA THR A 37 -3.67 -5.77 -0.36
C THR A 37 -4.48 -7.00 0.05
N GLY A 38 -3.96 -8.21 -0.23
CA GLY A 38 -4.59 -9.48 0.12
C GLY A 38 -5.81 -9.80 -0.74
N THR A 39 -5.83 -9.31 -1.98
CA THR A 39 -6.96 -9.46 -2.90
C THR A 39 -6.65 -10.51 -3.98
N ASN A 40 -7.63 -10.80 -4.85
CA ASN A 40 -7.56 -11.92 -5.77
C ASN A 40 -7.33 -11.42 -7.22
N PRO A 41 -6.13 -11.65 -7.79
CA PRO A 41 -5.74 -11.17 -9.11
C PRO A 41 -6.39 -11.92 -10.28
N ALA A 42 -7.25 -12.90 -9.99
CA ALA A 42 -8.00 -13.66 -10.98
C ALA A 42 -9.49 -13.30 -10.99
N VAL A 43 -9.92 -12.32 -10.20
CA VAL A 43 -11.31 -11.85 -10.09
C VAL A 43 -11.39 -10.43 -10.62
N ALA A 44 -11.91 -10.26 -11.84
CA ALA A 44 -11.96 -8.97 -12.50
C ALA A 44 -12.98 -7.99 -11.86
N ASN A 45 -12.72 -7.53 -10.64
CA ASN A 45 -13.58 -6.67 -9.84
C ASN A 45 -12.77 -5.67 -9.03
N ALA A 46 -12.58 -4.50 -9.64
CA ALA A 46 -11.82 -3.42 -9.04
C ALA A 46 -12.33 -3.00 -7.66
N ALA A 47 -13.63 -3.13 -7.35
CA ALA A 47 -14.15 -2.74 -6.05
C ALA A 47 -13.74 -3.70 -4.93
N GLU A 48 -13.63 -5.00 -5.24
CA GLU A 48 -13.13 -6.03 -4.32
C GLU A 48 -11.61 -5.95 -4.21
N ASN A 49 -10.92 -5.68 -5.32
CA ASN A 49 -9.46 -5.60 -5.38
C ASN A 49 -8.88 -4.25 -4.94
N ASN A 50 -9.69 -3.18 -4.83
CA ASN A 50 -9.28 -1.87 -4.29
C ASN A 50 -9.85 -1.55 -2.90
N ALA A 51 -10.36 -2.52 -2.13
CA ALA A 51 -11.10 -2.23 -0.89
C ALA A 51 -10.30 -1.42 0.16
N SER A 52 -10.37 -0.09 0.06
CA SER A 52 -9.95 0.96 1.02
C SER A 52 -8.62 0.74 1.75
N GLN A 53 -7.60 0.44 0.97
CA GLN A 53 -6.26 0.09 1.46
C GLN A 53 -5.46 1.31 1.94
N LEU A 54 -5.68 2.50 1.37
CA LEU A 54 -5.05 3.75 1.79
C LEU A 54 -6.10 4.85 1.89
N SER A 55 -6.24 5.45 3.07
CA SER A 55 -7.17 6.56 3.29
C SER A 55 -6.54 7.68 4.09
N LEU A 56 -6.84 8.93 3.69
CA LEU A 56 -6.58 10.10 4.52
C LEU A 56 -7.65 10.18 5.61
N ILE A 57 -7.21 10.48 6.82
CA ILE A 57 -8.08 10.74 7.97
C ILE A 57 -8.08 12.25 8.18
N GLY A 58 -9.27 12.85 8.11
CA GLY A 58 -9.46 14.28 8.21
C GLY A 58 -8.90 14.84 9.53
N PRO A 59 -8.24 16.01 9.50
CA PRO A 59 -7.68 16.63 10.70
C PRO A 59 -8.78 17.25 11.55
N ALA A 60 -8.62 17.23 12.88
CA ALA A 60 -9.59 17.81 13.81
C ALA A 60 -9.69 19.35 13.72
N SER A 61 -8.64 20.00 13.21
CA SER A 61 -8.59 21.44 12.95
C SER A 61 -7.59 21.73 11.85
N SER A 62 -7.54 22.97 11.37
CA SER A 62 -6.55 23.38 10.37
C SER A 62 -5.10 23.37 10.91
N ALA A 63 -4.91 23.38 12.23
CA ALA A 63 -3.61 23.22 12.89
C ALA A 63 -3.25 21.76 13.21
N SER A 64 -4.21 20.83 13.12
CA SER A 64 -3.98 19.43 13.45
C SER A 64 -3.24 18.73 12.30
N PRO A 65 -2.28 17.84 12.60
CA PRO A 65 -1.61 17.10 11.55
C PRO A 65 -2.53 16.12 10.85
N LEU A 66 -2.33 15.96 9.54
CA LEU A 66 -3.01 14.98 8.72
C LEU A 66 -2.57 13.59 9.16
N LYS A 67 -3.55 12.69 9.27
CA LYS A 67 -3.31 11.27 9.49
C LYS A 67 -3.69 10.48 8.25
N PHE A 68 -3.08 9.33 8.06
CA PHE A 68 -3.53 8.37 7.06
C PHE A 68 -3.49 6.97 7.64
N ARG A 69 -4.37 6.12 7.13
CA ARG A 69 -4.39 4.69 7.41
C ARG A 69 -3.97 3.96 6.16
N VAL A 70 -3.09 2.98 6.31
CA VAL A 70 -2.88 1.93 5.33
C VAL A 70 -3.33 0.59 5.94
N THR A 71 -4.09 -0.20 5.20
CA THR A 71 -4.39 -1.60 5.52
C THR A 71 -3.62 -2.44 4.52
N LEU A 72 -2.98 -3.53 4.97
CA LEU A 72 -2.15 -4.40 4.15
C LEU A 72 -2.37 -5.86 4.55
N ASP A 73 -2.16 -6.79 3.63
CA ASP A 73 -1.99 -8.20 3.97
C ASP A 73 -0.76 -8.39 4.87
N SER A 74 -0.94 -9.13 5.95
CA SER A 74 0.04 -9.28 7.02
C SER A 74 1.22 -10.14 6.60
N ALA A 75 1.00 -11.12 5.71
CA ALA A 75 2.07 -11.95 5.17
C ALA A 75 2.88 -11.16 4.13
N ALA A 76 2.23 -10.43 3.24
CA ALA A 76 2.87 -9.58 2.25
C ALA A 76 3.63 -8.42 2.89
N MET A 77 3.05 -7.78 3.91
CA MET A 77 3.71 -6.71 4.69
C MET A 77 5.02 -7.17 5.35
N ASN A 78 5.12 -8.44 5.72
CA ASN A 78 6.31 -9.03 6.36
C ASN A 78 7.24 -9.73 5.37
N ASN A 79 6.92 -9.74 4.07
CA ASN A 79 7.74 -10.37 3.05
C ASN A 79 9.02 -9.55 2.82
N PRO A 80 10.23 -10.13 3.01
CA PRO A 80 11.49 -9.39 2.82
C PRO A 80 11.76 -9.00 1.36
N LYS A 81 11.11 -9.66 0.39
CA LYS A 81 11.19 -9.32 -1.03
C LYS A 81 10.21 -8.23 -1.45
N VAL A 82 9.40 -7.70 -0.55
CA VAL A 82 8.45 -6.62 -0.89
C VAL A 82 8.78 -5.36 -0.13
N LYS A 83 8.93 -4.27 -0.88
CA LYS A 83 9.10 -2.92 -0.36
C LYS A 83 7.84 -2.12 -0.59
N ILE A 84 7.22 -1.69 0.49
CA ILE A 84 6.07 -0.79 0.50
C ILE A 84 6.58 0.59 0.89
N THR A 85 6.32 1.60 0.07
CA THR A 85 6.68 2.99 0.34
C THR A 85 5.44 3.86 0.31
N LEU A 86 5.17 4.57 1.40
CA LEU A 86 4.06 5.52 1.50
C LEU A 86 4.60 6.91 1.19
N GLN A 87 4.01 7.54 0.20
CA GLN A 87 4.49 8.81 -0.33
C GLN A 87 3.41 9.89 -0.25
N LEU A 88 3.87 11.13 -0.12
CA LEU A 88 3.03 12.31 -0.06
C LEU A 88 3.50 13.35 -1.06
N THR A 89 2.55 14.11 -1.61
CA THR A 89 2.82 15.29 -2.42
C THR A 89 1.77 16.37 -2.15
N THR A 90 2.17 17.63 -2.34
CA THR A 90 1.28 18.80 -2.27
C THR A 90 0.90 19.35 -3.64
N GLY A 91 1.51 18.82 -4.71
CA GLY A 91 1.34 19.34 -6.07
C GLY A 91 1.42 18.31 -7.20
N LEU A 92 1.50 17.02 -6.89
CA LEU A 92 1.58 15.91 -7.87
C LEU A 92 2.83 15.91 -8.77
N VAL A 93 3.82 16.77 -8.49
CA VAL A 93 5.09 16.85 -9.24
C VAL A 93 6.19 16.05 -8.56
N SER A 94 6.40 16.28 -7.26
CA SER A 94 7.42 15.60 -6.46
C SER A 94 6.78 14.84 -5.31
N TRP A 95 7.23 13.61 -5.10
CA TRP A 95 6.69 12.71 -4.07
C TRP A 95 7.75 12.49 -2.99
N LEU A 96 7.42 12.91 -1.76
CA LEU A 96 8.23 12.65 -0.58
C LEU A 96 7.89 11.25 -0.05
N SER A 97 8.90 10.41 0.19
CA SER A 97 8.72 9.17 0.93
C SER A 97 8.59 9.45 2.42
N LEU A 98 7.40 9.24 2.99
CA LEU A 98 7.16 9.42 4.42
C LEU A 98 7.72 8.26 5.23
N THR A 99 7.49 7.05 4.74
CA THR A 99 7.96 5.82 5.36
C THR A 99 8.06 4.72 4.32
N SER A 100 8.88 3.72 4.62
CA SER A 100 8.96 2.50 3.84
C SER A 100 9.10 1.29 4.74
N ARG A 101 8.62 0.14 4.27
CA ARG A 101 8.76 -1.14 4.95
C ARG A 101 9.21 -2.20 3.97
N THR A 102 10.25 -2.93 4.37
CA THR A 102 10.71 -4.15 3.71
C THR A 102 10.90 -5.20 4.80
N GLY A 103 10.13 -6.28 4.74
CA GLY A 103 10.07 -7.24 5.85
C GLY A 103 9.40 -6.65 7.09
N VAL A 104 10.04 -6.78 8.26
CA VAL A 104 9.35 -6.64 9.56
C VAL A 104 9.38 -5.24 10.20
N SER A 105 10.03 -4.25 9.57
CA SER A 105 10.24 -2.93 10.19
C SER A 105 9.97 -1.76 9.25
N TRP A 106 9.38 -0.69 9.81
CA TRP A 106 9.21 0.59 9.13
C TRP A 106 10.47 1.44 9.26
N SER A 107 10.85 2.13 8.19
CA SER A 107 11.96 3.09 8.13
C SER A 107 11.42 4.46 7.71
N GLY A 108 11.77 5.49 8.48
CA GLY A 108 11.16 6.83 8.39
C GLY A 108 10.04 6.99 9.42
N LEU A 109 8.90 7.54 9.02
CA LEU A 109 7.74 7.73 9.89
C LEU A 109 7.25 6.38 10.44
N GLN A 110 7.14 6.28 11.76
CA GLN A 110 6.64 5.08 12.43
C GLN A 110 5.11 5.15 12.52
N PRO A 111 4.41 4.01 12.49
CA PRO A 111 2.98 3.99 12.76
C PRO A 111 2.73 4.43 14.21
N ASP A 112 1.71 5.25 14.43
CA ASP A 112 1.24 5.61 15.76
C ASP A 112 0.76 4.35 16.51
N PHE A 113 0.10 3.45 15.76
CA PHE A 113 -0.27 2.11 16.18
C PHE A 113 -0.60 1.25 14.96
N ALA A 114 -0.58 -0.07 15.15
CA ALA A 114 -0.99 -1.07 14.17
C ALA A 114 -1.97 -2.07 14.81
N ILE A 115 -3.01 -2.45 14.07
CA ILE A 115 -4.03 -3.42 14.50
C ILE A 115 -4.12 -4.51 13.44
N SER A 116 -3.95 -5.77 13.85
CA SER A 116 -4.12 -6.93 12.99
C SER A 116 -5.47 -7.60 13.25
N GLN A 117 -6.20 -7.91 12.18
CA GLN A 117 -7.46 -8.64 12.21
C GLN A 117 -7.48 -9.65 11.05
N GLY A 118 -7.50 -10.95 11.40
CA GLY A 118 -7.30 -12.01 10.42
C GLY A 118 -5.95 -11.84 9.71
N ASP A 119 -5.97 -11.93 8.38
CA ASP A 119 -4.76 -11.79 7.56
C ASP A 119 -4.40 -10.33 7.26
N SER A 120 -5.19 -9.34 7.69
CA SER A 120 -4.92 -7.92 7.41
C SER A 120 -4.37 -7.17 8.63
N THR A 121 -3.45 -6.23 8.38
CA THR A 121 -2.93 -5.29 9.37
C THR A 121 -3.17 -3.86 8.92
N ALA A 122 -3.89 -3.09 9.73
CA ALA A 122 -4.09 -1.65 9.56
C ALA A 122 -3.07 -0.87 10.39
N CYS A 123 -2.33 0.02 9.74
CA CYS A 123 -1.37 0.94 10.36
C CYS A 123 -1.86 2.38 10.21
N ILE A 124 -1.85 3.16 11.30
CA ILE A 124 -2.16 4.59 11.27
C ILE A 124 -0.88 5.39 11.48
N PHE A 125 -0.73 6.47 10.71
CA PHE A 125 0.42 7.36 10.76
C PHE A 125 -0.04 8.79 10.90
N THR A 126 0.65 9.56 11.76
CA THR A 126 0.49 11.01 11.86
C THR A 126 1.62 11.71 11.11
N THR A 127 1.27 12.54 10.14
CA THR A 127 2.27 13.34 9.37
C THR A 127 2.66 14.60 10.12
N THR A 128 3.61 15.36 9.57
CA THR A 128 3.91 16.74 10.02
C THR A 128 3.12 17.81 9.26
N TYR A 129 2.30 17.41 8.27
CA TYR A 129 1.55 18.32 7.42
C TYR A 129 0.20 18.66 8.04
N THR A 130 -0.18 19.93 7.97
CA THR A 130 -1.45 20.46 8.48
C THR A 130 -2.16 21.21 7.35
N PRO A 131 -3.50 21.35 7.38
CA PRO A 131 -4.20 22.19 6.40
C PRO A 131 -3.74 23.66 6.40
N GLN A 132 -3.23 24.17 7.53
CA GLN A 132 -2.66 25.52 7.61
C GLN A 132 -1.37 25.66 6.79
N ASN A 133 -0.48 24.65 6.83
CA ASN A 133 0.80 24.70 6.11
C ASN A 133 0.73 24.10 4.70
N THR A 134 -0.34 23.36 4.38
CA THR A 134 -0.55 22.73 3.07
C THR A 134 -2.00 22.84 2.62
N LYS A 135 -2.22 23.54 1.49
CA LYS A 135 -3.57 23.71 0.92
C LYS A 135 -4.14 22.43 0.31
N LYS A 136 -3.27 21.52 -0.15
CA LYS A 136 -3.60 20.23 -0.76
C LYS A 136 -2.57 19.20 -0.36
N CYS A 137 -3.01 17.97 -0.16
CA CYS A 137 -2.17 16.84 0.18
C CYS A 137 -2.73 15.60 -0.52
N PHE A 138 -1.86 14.86 -1.19
CA PHE A 138 -2.17 13.58 -1.82
C PHE A 138 -1.22 12.54 -1.25
N VAL A 139 -1.75 11.37 -0.97
CA VAL A 139 -0.97 10.21 -0.53
C VAL A 139 -1.10 9.11 -1.56
N ARG A 140 -0.02 8.34 -1.73
CA ARG A 140 -0.05 7.11 -2.51
C ARG A 140 0.79 6.04 -1.84
N MET A 141 0.50 4.81 -2.20
CA MET A 141 1.34 3.66 -1.93
C MET A 141 2.11 3.31 -3.19
N LYS A 142 3.42 3.10 -3.07
CA LYS A 142 4.27 2.50 -4.09
C LYS A 142 4.75 1.15 -3.56
N VAL A 143 4.65 0.11 -4.38
CA VAL A 143 5.05 -1.25 -4.02
C VAL A 143 6.04 -1.75 -5.05
N GLU A 144 7.11 -2.38 -4.58
CA GLU A 144 8.19 -2.90 -5.42
C GLU A 144 8.62 -4.27 -4.90
N GLU A 145 8.89 -5.21 -5.80
CA GLU A 145 9.63 -6.43 -5.44
C GLU A 145 11.12 -6.09 -5.44
N VAL A 146 11.79 -6.36 -4.32
CA VAL A 146 13.23 -6.16 -4.16
C VAL A 146 13.96 -7.51 -4.32
N PRO A 147 15.24 -7.50 -4.74
CA PRO A 147 16.04 -8.71 -4.94
C PRO A 147 16.12 -9.62 -3.71
#